data_AF-A0A6J3R4A8-F1
#
_entry.id   AF-A0A6J3R4A8-F1
#
_cell.length_a   1.000
_cell.length_b   1.000
_cell.length_c   1.000
_cell.angle_alpha   90.00
_cell.angle_beta   90.00
_cell.angle_gamma   90.00
#
_symmetry.space_group_name_H-M   'P 1'
#
loop_
_entity.id
_entity.type
_entity.pdbx_description
1 polymer ?
#
loop_
_entity_poly.entity_id
_entity_poly.type
_entity_poly.pdbx_seq_one_letter_code
_entity_poly.pdbx_strand_id
1 'polypeptide(L)'
;MTDHGDDELSSRTGSPDEEGRVPEERSLLHQSLAVRELIDTEVSYLHVLQLCALDIRSHLQQLPQGDLDVLFSNIDDIIKVNSKLLHDLQETASREEEQVQLIGNLFLEFQEELEQVYKVYCASYEQALLLVEAYRMEPQLQREIQDTIEAVLPQAGSSGLSFLLVIPLQRITKYPLLLQKILENTLPDASAYPVLQRATSALQDVVTNINEYKRRKEVASKYTKVEHLSLRERLARINMHTLSKKTTRLGQLLKQEAGLVPKTEDKEFDDLEESFHWVSLCVTELKNNVAAYLDNLEAFLRFRPQEYDLDIPGGPVVQYCYLARDLQLQTFPEFMGTLRPRKVGCRARGHSWSVRVGLEPSPATSKAPSPCALPSATSFLNSQVHLSPQKQRLEALVWQPLCSLAKALAGPQNLIKKRLDKLLDFERVEEKLLEVGSMTYEEEAARHMYEALNSLLVAELPQFKQLAVRWLGQILCTFVTLQRDLAKQVLQRAEGSLAQLPHHHLSDPAFRKLVEDALGQTSHQLHSFQENFEKVLPPPTTQPLLPGAEHQVQALLSRYGPGKLYQVTSNISGSGTLDLTLPRGHVVALLQDKDTKGNSSRWLVDTGV
;
A
#
# COMPACT_ATOMS: atom_id res chain seq x y z
N MET A 1 85.87 -33.48 -39.13
CA MET A 1 84.69 -33.59 -39.99
C MET A 1 84.27 -35.05 -40.00
N THR A 2 83.06 -35.30 -39.47
CA THR A 2 82.14 -36.44 -39.68
C THR A 2 82.67 -37.87 -39.45
N ASP A 3 82.28 -38.63 -38.42
CA ASP A 3 80.96 -39.10 -37.94
C ASP A 3 80.49 -40.44 -38.58
N HIS A 4 79.75 -41.22 -37.78
CA HIS A 4 79.23 -42.60 -37.89
C HIS A 4 80.20 -43.67 -37.36
N GLY A 5 79.85 -44.54 -36.41
CA GLY A 5 78.55 -44.92 -35.83
C GLY A 5 78.61 -46.43 -35.56
N ASP A 6 78.27 -46.84 -34.33
CA ASP A 6 77.61 -48.10 -33.94
C ASP A 6 78.05 -48.57 -32.55
N ASP A 7 77.13 -48.38 -31.60
CA ASP A 7 77.03 -49.03 -30.30
C ASP A 7 76.38 -50.42 -30.48
N GLU A 8 76.89 -51.45 -29.81
CA GLU A 8 76.12 -52.65 -29.45
C GLU A 8 76.39 -53.05 -28.00
N LEU A 9 75.29 -53.22 -27.26
CA LEU A 9 75.18 -53.40 -25.81
C LEU A 9 75.73 -54.74 -25.28
N SER A 10 76.18 -54.73 -24.02
CA SER A 10 76.05 -55.91 -23.14
C SER A 10 75.76 -55.52 -21.68
N SER A 11 74.48 -55.69 -21.34
CA SER A 11 73.88 -56.10 -20.06
C SER A 11 74.52 -55.67 -18.72
N ARG A 12 73.82 -54.82 -17.98
CA ARG A 12 73.80 -54.84 -16.51
C ARG A 12 72.40 -55.16 -16.00
N THR A 13 72.36 -56.18 -15.15
CA THR A 13 71.24 -56.70 -14.38
C THR A 13 70.67 -55.63 -13.44
N GLY A 14 69.41 -55.24 -13.64
CA GLY A 14 68.65 -54.34 -12.77
C GLY A 14 67.86 -55.10 -11.70
N SER A 15 67.88 -54.56 -10.48
CA SER A 15 67.18 -55.04 -9.28
C SER A 15 65.65 -54.78 -9.36
N PRO A 16 64.78 -55.56 -8.68
CA PRO A 16 63.31 -55.44 -8.81
C PRO A 16 62.63 -54.29 -8.00
N ASP A 17 63.38 -53.33 -7.45
CA ASP A 17 62.83 -52.38 -6.45
C ASP A 17 62.44 -50.97 -6.98
N GLU A 18 62.47 -50.73 -8.30
CA GLU A 18 62.15 -49.39 -8.85
C GLU A 18 60.70 -49.16 -9.26
N GLU A 19 59.88 -50.21 -9.44
CA GLU A 19 58.51 -50.05 -9.96
C GLU A 19 57.48 -49.54 -8.91
N GLY A 20 57.82 -49.59 -7.61
CA GLY A 20 56.94 -49.14 -6.52
C GLY A 20 57.10 -47.68 -6.08
N ARG A 21 58.19 -46.98 -6.44
CA ARG A 21 58.46 -45.59 -5.99
C ARG A 21 57.76 -44.51 -6.82
N VAL A 22 57.55 -44.79 -8.11
CA VAL A 22 56.98 -43.82 -9.08
C VAL A 22 55.55 -43.37 -8.75
N PRO A 23 54.63 -44.22 -8.23
CA PRO A 23 53.26 -43.81 -7.87
C PRO A 23 53.20 -42.89 -6.65
N GLU A 24 54.02 -43.15 -5.62
CA GLU A 24 54.04 -42.37 -4.38
C GLU A 24 54.61 -40.97 -4.59
N GLU A 25 55.71 -40.87 -5.35
CA GLU A 25 56.37 -39.59 -5.67
C GLU A 25 55.45 -38.68 -6.50
N ARG A 26 54.65 -39.26 -7.40
CA ARG A 26 53.63 -38.55 -8.18
C ARG A 26 52.46 -38.06 -7.32
N SER A 27 52.02 -38.86 -6.34
CA SER A 27 50.95 -38.48 -5.41
C SER A 27 51.37 -37.30 -4.52
N LEU A 28 52.60 -37.33 -4.00
CA LEU A 28 53.19 -36.24 -3.21
C LEU A 28 53.31 -34.94 -4.02
N LEU A 29 53.72 -35.04 -5.29
CA LEU A 29 53.74 -33.88 -6.19
C LEU A 29 52.35 -33.27 -6.38
N HIS A 30 51.33 -34.10 -6.66
CA HIS A 30 49.96 -33.61 -6.84
C HIS A 30 49.38 -33.01 -5.55
N GLN A 31 49.70 -33.58 -4.38
CA GLN A 31 49.32 -33.04 -3.07
C GLN A 31 49.93 -31.66 -2.85
N SER A 32 51.23 -31.51 -3.12
CA SER A 32 51.94 -30.22 -3.03
C SER A 32 51.34 -29.17 -3.96
N LEU A 33 50.98 -29.56 -5.19
CA LEU A 33 50.29 -28.67 -6.15
C LEU A 33 48.89 -28.25 -5.66
N ALA A 34 48.13 -29.16 -5.04
CA ALA A 34 46.81 -28.85 -4.49
C ALA A 34 46.90 -27.89 -3.28
N VAL A 35 47.91 -28.07 -2.42
CA VAL A 35 48.19 -27.13 -1.32
C VAL A 35 48.60 -25.76 -1.85
N ARG A 36 49.47 -25.72 -2.87
CA ARG A 36 49.89 -24.49 -3.53
C ARG A 36 48.68 -23.74 -4.12
N GLU A 37 47.81 -24.46 -4.83
CA GLU A 37 46.58 -23.89 -5.39
C GLU A 37 45.67 -23.29 -4.31
N LEU A 38 45.50 -23.96 -3.17
CA LEU A 38 44.71 -23.43 -2.05
C LEU A 38 45.25 -22.05 -1.60
N ILE A 39 46.57 -21.95 -1.38
CA ILE A 39 47.23 -20.72 -0.89
C ILE A 39 47.20 -19.63 -1.96
N ASP A 40 47.59 -19.94 -3.20
CA ASP A 40 47.68 -18.96 -4.28
C ASP A 40 46.29 -18.40 -4.65
N THR A 41 45.27 -19.24 -4.60
CA THR A 41 43.89 -18.79 -4.81
C THR A 41 43.33 -17.99 -3.64
N GLU A 42 43.82 -18.20 -2.40
CA GLU A 42 43.46 -17.39 -1.24
C GLU A 42 44.08 -15.99 -1.30
N VAL A 43 45.35 -15.89 -1.72
CA VAL A 43 46.01 -14.60 -1.99
C VAL A 43 45.24 -13.81 -3.04
N SER A 44 44.89 -14.47 -4.15
CA SER A 44 44.13 -13.85 -5.24
C SER A 44 42.73 -13.43 -4.78
N TYR A 45 42.06 -14.25 -3.99
CA TYR A 45 40.74 -13.94 -3.43
C TYR A 45 40.76 -12.69 -2.55
N LEU A 46 41.69 -12.62 -1.58
CA LEU A 46 41.82 -11.47 -0.69
C LEU A 46 42.19 -10.19 -1.44
N HIS A 47 43.08 -10.28 -2.42
CA HIS A 47 43.44 -9.13 -3.25
C HIS A 47 42.20 -8.54 -3.95
N VAL A 48 41.37 -9.39 -4.55
CA VAL A 48 40.13 -8.94 -5.21
C VAL A 48 39.14 -8.34 -4.21
N LEU A 49 38.99 -8.92 -3.02
CA LEU A 49 38.10 -8.36 -1.99
C LEU A 49 38.56 -6.99 -1.50
N GLN A 50 39.87 -6.80 -1.32
CA GLN A 50 40.44 -5.52 -0.91
C GLN A 50 40.22 -4.43 -1.96
N LEU A 51 40.44 -4.75 -3.25
CA LEU A 51 40.10 -3.84 -4.36
C LEU A 51 38.61 -3.47 -4.35
N CYS A 52 37.73 -4.44 -4.07
CA CYS A 52 36.29 -4.19 -3.97
C CYS A 52 35.93 -3.24 -2.80
N ALA A 53 36.48 -3.50 -1.61
CA ALA A 53 36.12 -2.78 -0.39
C ALA A 53 36.78 -1.41 -0.27
N LEU A 54 37.98 -1.20 -0.83
CA LEU A 54 38.74 0.05 -0.72
C LEU A 54 38.56 0.95 -1.93
N ASP A 55 38.75 0.41 -3.14
CA ASP A 55 38.74 1.22 -4.36
C ASP A 55 37.31 1.37 -4.91
N ILE A 56 36.60 0.27 -5.15
CA ILE A 56 35.26 0.36 -5.77
C ILE A 56 34.26 1.03 -4.82
N ARG A 57 34.26 0.67 -3.54
CA ARG A 57 33.39 1.31 -2.54
C ARG A 57 33.64 2.82 -2.39
N SER A 58 34.89 3.29 -2.51
CA SER A 58 35.21 4.71 -2.37
C SER A 58 34.79 5.53 -3.60
N HIS A 59 34.92 4.98 -4.81
CA HIS A 59 34.46 5.63 -6.03
C HIS A 59 32.92 5.67 -6.13
N LEU A 60 32.22 4.71 -5.51
CA LEU A 60 30.77 4.63 -5.50
C LEU A 60 30.08 5.42 -4.36
N GLN A 61 30.80 6.32 -3.66
CA GLN A 61 30.23 7.15 -2.58
C GLN A 61 29.15 8.15 -3.04
N GLN A 62 29.03 8.40 -4.34
CA GLN A 62 27.97 9.26 -4.89
C GLN A 62 26.60 8.54 -5.00
N LEU A 63 26.55 7.24 -4.70
CA LEU A 63 25.30 6.48 -4.66
C LEU A 63 24.34 6.99 -3.57
N PRO A 64 23.02 6.72 -3.71
CA PRO A 64 22.04 7.05 -2.68
C PRO A 64 22.46 6.57 -1.28
N GLN A 65 22.12 7.37 -0.26
CA GLN A 65 22.53 7.08 1.13
C GLN A 65 22.02 5.70 1.59
N GLY A 66 22.94 4.86 2.06
CA GLY A 66 22.66 3.51 2.57
C GLY A 66 22.82 2.38 1.54
N ASP A 67 22.94 2.69 0.25
CA ASP A 67 23.08 1.68 -0.80
C ASP A 67 24.42 0.92 -0.72
N LEU A 68 25.51 1.62 -0.38
CA LEU A 68 26.82 1.00 -0.19
C LEU A 68 26.83 -0.06 0.92
N ASP A 69 26.11 0.19 2.01
CA ASP A 69 26.01 -0.76 3.13
C ASP A 69 25.21 -2.01 2.72
N VAL A 70 24.25 -1.86 1.81
CA VAL A 70 23.50 -2.99 1.24
C VAL A 70 24.35 -3.77 0.24
N LEU A 71 25.08 -3.09 -0.65
CA LEU A 71 25.93 -3.73 -1.66
C LEU A 71 27.07 -4.53 -1.05
N PHE A 72 27.78 -3.92 -0.11
CA PHE A 72 29.00 -4.51 0.44
C PHE A 72 28.77 -5.25 1.77
N SER A 73 27.62 -5.08 2.42
CA SER A 73 27.24 -5.80 3.64
C SER A 73 28.38 -5.83 4.66
N ASN A 74 28.72 -7.01 5.19
CA ASN A 74 29.84 -7.23 6.11
C ASN A 74 31.12 -7.71 5.40
N ILE A 75 31.43 -7.22 4.19
CA ILE A 75 32.62 -7.64 3.45
C ILE A 75 33.94 -7.35 4.19
N ASP A 76 33.98 -6.31 5.02
CA ASP A 76 35.14 -5.99 5.85
C ASP A 76 35.43 -7.10 6.88
N ASP A 77 34.39 -7.71 7.44
CA ASP A 77 34.52 -8.87 8.34
C ASP A 77 35.02 -10.11 7.58
N ILE A 78 34.56 -10.31 6.34
CA ILE A 78 35.07 -11.38 5.46
C ILE A 78 36.56 -11.17 5.20
N ILE A 79 36.98 -9.96 4.81
CA ILE A 79 38.38 -9.66 4.56
C ILE A 79 39.22 -9.95 5.80
N LYS A 80 38.73 -9.55 6.98
CA LYS A 80 39.42 -9.78 8.25
C LYS A 80 39.62 -11.28 8.55
N VAL A 81 38.55 -12.08 8.45
CA VAL A 81 38.62 -13.52 8.76
C VAL A 81 39.55 -14.26 7.80
N ASN A 82 39.45 -13.95 6.51
CA ASN A 82 40.24 -14.60 5.48
C ASN A 82 41.70 -14.12 5.50
N SER A 83 41.98 -12.87 5.90
CA SER A 83 43.35 -12.38 6.08
C SER A 83 44.08 -13.15 7.19
N LYS A 84 43.37 -13.45 8.28
CA LYS A 84 43.90 -14.29 9.36
C LYS A 84 44.12 -15.72 8.87
N LEU A 85 43.15 -16.30 8.15
CA LEU A 85 43.29 -17.64 7.55
C LEU A 85 44.49 -17.71 6.59
N LEU A 86 44.69 -16.72 5.72
CA LEU A 86 45.82 -16.69 4.78
C LEU A 86 47.16 -16.62 5.53
N HIS A 87 47.26 -15.77 6.54
CA HIS A 87 48.45 -15.67 7.37
C HIS A 87 48.82 -17.03 7.97
N ASP A 88 47.86 -17.69 8.61
CA ASP A 88 48.09 -18.98 9.27
C ASP A 88 48.37 -20.10 8.24
N LEU A 89 47.73 -20.07 7.06
CA LEU A 89 48.04 -20.97 5.94
C LEU A 89 49.48 -20.79 5.44
N GLN A 90 49.97 -19.55 5.33
CA GLN A 90 51.34 -19.26 4.91
C GLN A 90 52.37 -19.73 5.96
N GLU A 91 52.06 -19.64 7.25
CA GLU A 91 52.92 -20.16 8.31
C GLU A 91 53.08 -21.70 8.23
N THR A 92 52.05 -22.43 7.78
CA THR A 92 52.16 -23.90 7.60
C THR A 92 53.23 -24.31 6.59
N ALA A 93 53.56 -23.45 5.62
CA ALA A 93 54.56 -23.75 4.59
C ALA A 93 55.97 -23.92 5.16
N SER A 94 56.23 -23.47 6.38
CA SER A 94 57.51 -23.68 7.07
C SER A 94 57.69 -25.09 7.65
N ARG A 95 56.63 -25.92 7.67
CA ARG A 95 56.60 -27.24 8.34
C ARG A 95 56.23 -28.34 7.34
N GLU A 96 57.10 -28.61 6.36
CA GLU A 96 56.85 -29.46 5.19
C GLU A 96 56.24 -30.83 5.51
N GLU A 97 56.76 -31.57 6.50
CA GLU A 97 56.28 -32.92 6.85
C GLU A 97 54.87 -32.93 7.48
N GLU A 98 54.48 -31.86 8.20
CA GLU A 98 53.20 -31.77 8.92
C GLU A 98 52.19 -30.83 8.22
N GLN A 99 52.58 -30.19 7.11
CA GLN A 99 51.84 -29.09 6.50
C GLN A 99 50.37 -29.45 6.23
N VAL A 100 50.13 -30.62 5.67
CA VAL A 100 48.79 -31.08 5.29
C VAL A 100 47.90 -31.31 6.51
N GLN A 101 48.47 -31.86 7.59
CA GLN A 101 47.76 -32.06 8.86
C GLN A 101 47.44 -30.71 9.53
N LEU A 102 48.38 -29.75 9.47
CA LEU A 102 48.18 -28.40 10.00
C LEU A 102 47.08 -27.66 9.25
N ILE A 103 47.04 -27.75 7.90
CA ILE A 103 45.95 -27.17 7.09
C ILE A 103 44.59 -27.73 7.50
N GLY A 104 44.48 -29.05 7.69
CA GLY A 104 43.23 -29.67 8.14
C GLY A 104 42.80 -29.15 9.52
N ASN A 105 43.73 -29.01 10.47
CA ASN A 105 43.44 -28.45 11.79
C ASN A 105 43.04 -26.97 11.73
N LEU A 106 43.69 -26.17 10.88
CA LEU A 106 43.34 -24.75 10.70
C LEU A 106 41.89 -24.59 10.24
N PHE A 107 41.42 -25.36 9.26
CA PHE A 107 40.02 -25.27 8.84
C PHE A 107 39.03 -25.72 9.92
N LEU A 108 39.41 -26.66 10.78
CA LEU A 108 38.59 -27.03 11.95
C LEU A 108 38.55 -25.91 13.00
N GLU A 109 39.61 -25.12 13.15
CA GLU A 109 39.63 -23.95 14.03
C GLU A 109 38.79 -22.80 13.47
N PHE A 110 38.90 -22.54 12.17
CA PHE A 110 38.24 -21.42 11.51
C PHE A 110 36.78 -21.68 11.11
N GLN A 111 36.30 -22.93 11.13
CA GLN A 111 34.96 -23.29 10.64
C GLN A 111 33.83 -22.43 11.23
N GLU A 112 33.87 -22.16 12.55
CA GLU A 112 32.81 -21.40 13.22
C GLU A 112 32.88 -19.93 12.82
N GLU A 113 34.08 -19.34 12.79
CA GLU A 113 34.27 -17.94 12.41
C GLU A 113 33.87 -17.70 10.94
N LEU A 114 34.25 -18.63 10.05
CA LEU A 114 33.83 -18.64 8.65
C LEU A 114 32.30 -18.73 8.55
N GLU A 115 31.64 -19.64 9.27
CA GLU A 115 30.18 -19.74 9.25
C GLU A 115 29.51 -18.44 9.71
N GLN A 116 29.97 -17.86 10.83
CA GLN A 116 29.38 -16.67 11.42
C GLN A 116 29.44 -15.46 10.49
N VAL A 117 30.57 -15.27 9.81
CA VAL A 117 30.79 -14.11 8.94
C VAL A 117 30.09 -14.31 7.58
N TYR A 118 30.27 -15.47 6.95
CA TYR A 118 29.72 -15.71 5.61
C TYR A 118 28.19 -15.86 5.62
N LYS A 119 27.56 -16.37 6.69
CA LYS A 119 26.08 -16.44 6.75
C LYS A 119 25.43 -15.07 6.69
N VAL A 120 26.06 -14.03 7.25
CA VAL A 120 25.54 -12.65 7.22
C VAL A 120 25.61 -12.10 5.80
N TYR A 121 26.74 -12.28 5.13
CA TYR A 121 26.96 -11.83 3.76
C TYR A 121 26.04 -12.54 2.77
N CYS A 122 26.04 -13.88 2.79
CA CYS A 122 25.22 -14.70 1.90
C CYS A 122 23.72 -14.42 2.07
N ALA A 123 23.29 -14.09 3.29
CA ALA A 123 21.89 -13.74 3.56
C ALA A 123 21.55 -12.28 3.28
N SER A 124 22.52 -11.45 2.86
CA SER A 124 22.34 -10.05 2.44
C SER A 124 22.63 -9.86 0.94
N TYR A 125 23.30 -10.84 0.31
CA TYR A 125 23.65 -10.87 -1.11
C TYR A 125 22.45 -10.68 -2.05
N GLU A 126 21.27 -11.23 -1.70
CA GLU A 126 20.07 -11.04 -2.52
C GLU A 126 19.64 -9.58 -2.59
N GLN A 127 19.73 -8.84 -1.48
CA GLN A 127 19.42 -7.41 -1.49
C GLN A 127 20.41 -6.61 -2.33
N ALA A 128 21.69 -6.99 -2.30
CA ALA A 128 22.72 -6.38 -3.14
C ALA A 128 22.44 -6.61 -4.64
N LEU A 129 22.04 -7.83 -5.04
CA LEU A 129 21.68 -8.12 -6.44
C LEU A 129 20.48 -7.30 -6.93
N LEU A 130 19.46 -7.14 -6.09
CA LEU A 130 18.27 -6.34 -6.44
C LEU A 130 18.63 -4.87 -6.68
N LEU A 131 19.57 -4.35 -5.89
CA LEU A 131 20.08 -3.00 -6.06
C LEU A 131 20.89 -2.87 -7.37
N VAL A 132 21.70 -3.87 -7.72
CA VAL A 132 22.38 -3.92 -9.02
C VAL A 132 21.39 -3.95 -10.20
N GLU A 133 20.32 -4.73 -10.12
CA GLU A 133 19.27 -4.74 -11.13
C GLU A 133 18.55 -3.39 -11.23
N ALA A 134 18.34 -2.72 -10.09
CA ALA A 134 17.75 -1.39 -10.04
C ALA A 134 18.62 -0.34 -10.73
N TYR A 135 19.95 -0.43 -10.58
CA TYR A 135 20.89 0.45 -11.28
C TYR A 135 20.98 0.18 -12.77
N ARG A 136 20.81 -1.08 -13.21
CA ARG A 136 20.73 -1.40 -14.66
C ARG A 136 19.60 -0.67 -15.38
N MET A 137 18.55 -0.28 -14.66
CA MET A 137 17.43 0.49 -15.22
C MET A 137 17.74 2.00 -15.32
N GLU A 138 18.89 2.44 -14.82
CA GLU A 138 19.35 3.84 -14.81
C GLU A 138 20.63 3.95 -15.66
N PRO A 139 20.53 4.27 -16.97
CA PRO A 139 21.64 4.10 -17.92
C PRO A 139 22.88 4.95 -17.62
N GLN A 140 22.71 6.13 -17.00
CA GLN A 140 23.81 7.01 -16.63
C GLN A 140 24.60 6.42 -15.45
N LEU A 141 23.88 5.98 -14.41
CA LEU A 141 24.46 5.37 -13.23
C LEU A 141 25.12 4.02 -13.54
N GLN A 142 24.46 3.19 -14.36
CA GLN A 142 25.01 1.92 -14.81
C GLN A 142 26.34 2.10 -15.56
N ARG A 143 26.46 3.17 -16.36
CA ARG A 143 27.69 3.47 -17.10
C ARG A 143 28.82 3.89 -16.15
N GLU A 144 28.53 4.77 -15.19
CA GLU A 144 29.51 5.20 -14.18
C GLU A 144 30.02 4.05 -13.31
N ILE A 145 29.13 3.15 -12.88
CA ILE A 145 29.49 1.93 -12.14
C ILE A 145 30.35 1.02 -13.01
N GLN A 146 29.99 0.83 -14.28
CA GLN A 146 30.73 -0.04 -15.19
C GLN A 146 32.13 0.53 -15.50
N ASP A 147 32.25 1.83 -15.76
CA ASP A 147 33.52 2.51 -16.03
C ASP A 147 34.47 2.40 -14.83
N THR A 148 33.92 2.56 -13.61
CA THR A 148 34.68 2.39 -12.36
C THR A 148 35.20 0.95 -12.20
N ILE A 149 34.36 -0.04 -12.48
CA ILE A 149 34.73 -1.46 -12.33
C ILE A 149 35.74 -1.87 -13.40
N GLU A 150 35.59 -1.43 -14.65
CA GLU A 150 36.55 -1.72 -15.72
C GLU A 150 37.92 -1.08 -15.44
N ALA A 151 37.95 0.09 -14.79
CA ALA A 151 39.19 0.74 -14.39
C ALA A 151 39.93 -0.02 -13.28
N VAL A 152 39.22 -0.58 -12.30
CA VAL A 152 39.81 -1.27 -11.15
C VAL A 152 40.03 -2.77 -11.40
N LEU A 153 39.09 -3.42 -12.10
CA LEU A 153 39.04 -4.87 -12.33
C LEU A 153 38.64 -5.16 -13.79
N PRO A 154 39.59 -5.03 -14.74
CA PRO A 154 39.32 -5.28 -16.16
C PRO A 154 38.76 -6.68 -16.45
N GLN A 155 39.07 -7.64 -15.58
CA GLN A 155 38.63 -9.04 -15.70
C GLN A 155 37.13 -9.25 -15.38
N ALA A 156 36.46 -8.28 -14.76
CA ALA A 156 35.03 -8.36 -14.48
C ALA A 156 34.17 -8.24 -15.76
N GLY A 157 34.72 -7.63 -16.82
CA GLY A 157 34.06 -7.47 -18.13
C GLY A 157 32.63 -6.94 -18.03
N SER A 158 31.76 -7.42 -18.93
CA SER A 158 30.33 -7.03 -18.97
C SER A 158 29.50 -7.47 -17.76
N SER A 159 30.06 -8.30 -16.87
CA SER A 159 29.35 -8.78 -15.68
C SER A 159 29.36 -7.76 -14.53
N GLY A 160 30.27 -6.78 -14.58
CA GLY A 160 30.30 -5.60 -13.69
C GLY A 160 30.21 -5.95 -12.21
N LEU A 161 29.33 -5.25 -11.47
CA LEU A 161 29.20 -5.39 -10.01
C LEU A 161 28.69 -6.77 -9.59
N SER A 162 27.87 -7.42 -10.41
CA SER A 162 27.34 -8.76 -10.12
C SER A 162 28.44 -9.82 -10.00
N PHE A 163 29.50 -9.69 -10.80
CA PHE A 163 30.65 -10.60 -10.75
C PHE A 163 31.43 -10.46 -9.44
N LEU A 164 31.60 -9.23 -8.94
CA LEU A 164 32.36 -8.98 -7.72
C LEU A 164 31.62 -9.46 -6.46
N LEU A 165 30.33 -9.20 -6.40
CA LEU A 165 29.50 -9.54 -5.24
C LEU A 165 29.31 -11.06 -5.06
N VAL A 166 29.46 -11.86 -6.12
CA VAL A 166 29.30 -13.33 -6.02
C VAL A 166 30.55 -14.03 -5.49
N ILE A 167 31.71 -13.37 -5.51
CA ILE A 167 33.01 -14.00 -5.20
C ILE A 167 33.03 -14.60 -3.79
N PRO A 168 32.58 -13.92 -2.71
CA PRO A 168 32.57 -14.53 -1.38
C PRO A 168 31.66 -15.75 -1.29
N LEU A 169 30.50 -15.71 -1.95
CA LEU A 169 29.58 -16.85 -2.00
C LEU A 169 30.21 -18.04 -2.71
N GLN A 170 30.97 -17.80 -3.79
CA GLN A 170 31.70 -18.86 -4.46
C GLN A 170 32.83 -19.39 -3.57
N ARG A 171 33.62 -18.53 -2.93
CA ARG A 171 34.80 -18.96 -2.15
C ARG A 171 34.44 -19.92 -1.02
N ILE A 172 33.41 -19.62 -0.24
CA ILE A 172 33.00 -20.51 0.88
C ILE A 172 32.63 -21.92 0.40
N THR A 173 32.09 -22.05 -0.82
CA THR A 173 31.78 -23.36 -1.44
C THR A 173 33.01 -24.05 -2.05
N LYS A 174 34.12 -23.34 -2.26
CA LYS A 174 35.36 -23.90 -2.81
C LYS A 174 36.24 -24.56 -1.76
N TYR A 175 36.21 -24.13 -0.49
CA TYR A 175 37.07 -24.75 0.53
C TYR A 175 36.86 -26.26 0.70
N PRO A 176 35.63 -26.81 0.75
CA PRO A 176 35.44 -28.26 0.77
C PRO A 176 36.07 -28.97 -0.43
N LEU A 177 35.98 -28.39 -1.63
CA LEU A 177 36.50 -28.98 -2.86
C LEU A 177 38.03 -28.94 -2.90
N LEU A 178 38.64 -27.86 -2.39
CA LEU A 178 40.08 -27.72 -2.28
C LEU A 178 40.66 -28.71 -1.26
N LEU A 179 40.01 -28.87 -0.09
CA LEU A 179 40.41 -29.87 0.89
C LEU A 179 40.20 -31.30 0.38
N GLN A 180 39.11 -31.55 -0.34
CA GLN A 180 38.87 -32.85 -0.97
C GLN A 180 39.96 -33.18 -2.00
N LYS A 181 40.39 -32.21 -2.82
CA LYS A 181 41.49 -32.41 -3.77
C LYS A 181 42.81 -32.75 -3.07
N ILE A 182 43.09 -32.15 -1.91
CA ILE A 182 44.26 -32.49 -1.09
C ILE A 182 44.10 -33.90 -0.51
N LEU A 183 42.90 -34.25 -0.01
CA LEU A 183 42.58 -35.56 0.55
C LEU A 183 42.73 -36.69 -0.48
N GLU A 184 42.26 -36.49 -1.72
CA GLU A 184 42.37 -37.46 -2.83
C GLU A 184 43.82 -37.78 -3.21
N ASN A 185 44.77 -36.87 -2.92
CA ASN A 185 46.19 -37.07 -3.17
C ASN A 185 46.99 -37.39 -1.88
N THR A 186 46.30 -37.68 -0.77
CA THR A 186 46.89 -38.07 0.52
C THR A 186 46.70 -39.57 0.75
N LEU A 187 47.77 -40.28 1.14
CA LEU A 187 47.70 -41.72 1.43
C LEU A 187 46.75 -42.00 2.62
N PRO A 188 45.90 -43.05 2.55
CA PRO A 188 44.96 -43.39 3.63
C PRO A 188 45.62 -43.66 5.00
N ASP A 189 46.86 -44.15 5.00
CA ASP A 189 47.62 -44.47 6.22
C ASP A 189 48.35 -43.24 6.82
N ALA A 190 48.30 -42.08 6.16
CA ALA A 190 48.95 -40.86 6.64
C ALA A 190 48.18 -40.24 7.81
N SER A 191 48.91 -39.70 8.80
CA SER A 191 48.31 -39.01 9.97
C SER A 191 47.39 -37.85 9.60
N ALA A 192 47.63 -37.22 8.45
CA ALA A 192 46.85 -36.10 7.93
C ALA A 192 45.48 -36.51 7.36
N TYR A 193 45.32 -37.76 6.88
CA TYR A 193 44.11 -38.23 6.21
C TYR A 193 42.83 -38.08 7.07
N PRO A 194 42.77 -38.58 8.33
CA PRO A 194 41.58 -38.44 9.17
C PRO A 194 41.30 -36.99 9.57
N VAL A 195 42.33 -36.12 9.64
CA VAL A 195 42.15 -34.70 9.95
C VAL A 195 41.52 -33.98 8.76
N LEU A 196 42.04 -34.20 7.55
CA LEU A 196 41.49 -33.64 6.31
C LEU A 196 40.06 -34.10 6.03
N GLN A 197 39.75 -35.37 6.27
CA GLN A 197 38.40 -35.89 6.10
C GLN A 197 37.40 -35.17 7.02
N ARG A 198 37.77 -34.99 8.30
CA ARG A 198 36.95 -34.23 9.26
C ARG A 198 36.81 -32.76 8.86
N ALA A 199 37.90 -32.11 8.46
CA ALA A 199 37.88 -30.72 8.01
C ALA A 199 36.99 -30.52 6.76
N THR A 200 37.06 -31.45 5.80
CA THR A 200 36.23 -31.43 4.59
C THR A 200 34.74 -31.56 4.94
N SER A 201 34.39 -32.51 5.80
CA SER A 201 33.01 -32.70 6.28
C SER A 201 32.50 -31.46 7.03
N ALA A 202 33.33 -30.90 7.93
CA ALA A 202 33.00 -29.70 8.68
C ALA A 202 32.67 -28.51 7.76
N LEU A 203 33.45 -28.30 6.70
CA LEU A 203 33.17 -27.20 5.77
C LEU A 203 31.95 -27.47 4.87
N GLN A 204 31.62 -28.72 4.58
CA GLN A 204 30.35 -29.08 3.93
C GLN A 204 29.16 -28.75 4.84
N ASP A 205 29.29 -29.01 6.15
CA ASP A 205 28.29 -28.63 7.14
C ASP A 205 28.16 -27.10 7.25
N VAL A 206 29.27 -26.35 7.26
CA VAL A 206 29.26 -24.87 7.23
C VAL A 206 28.48 -24.34 6.02
N VAL A 207 28.73 -24.86 4.81
CA VAL A 207 28.00 -24.46 3.60
C VAL A 207 26.51 -24.77 3.74
N THR A 208 26.17 -25.93 4.30
CA THR A 208 24.78 -26.34 4.53
C THR A 208 24.08 -25.44 5.56
N ASN A 209 24.75 -25.12 6.65
CA ASN A 209 24.27 -24.22 7.71
C ASN A 209 24.04 -22.80 7.19
N ILE A 210 24.97 -22.27 6.40
CA ILE A 210 24.81 -20.96 5.74
C ILE A 210 23.57 -20.96 4.83
N ASN A 211 23.38 -22.01 4.03
CA ASN A 211 22.24 -22.12 3.14
C ASN A 211 20.90 -22.21 3.90
N GLU A 212 20.85 -22.99 4.99
CA GLU A 212 19.66 -23.07 5.84
C GLU A 212 19.38 -21.76 6.60
N TYR A 213 20.43 -21.06 7.07
CA TYR A 213 20.30 -19.72 7.65
C TYR A 213 19.71 -18.72 6.64
N LYS A 214 20.23 -18.73 5.41
CA LYS A 214 19.70 -17.92 4.30
C LYS A 214 18.22 -18.22 4.07
N ARG A 215 17.85 -19.51 3.94
CA ARG A 215 16.46 -19.95 3.78
C ARG A 215 15.56 -19.46 4.91
N ARG A 216 16.02 -19.56 6.16
CA ARG A 216 15.27 -19.08 7.34
C ARG A 216 15.09 -17.56 7.32
N LYS A 217 16.11 -16.79 6.96
CA LYS A 217 16.03 -15.32 6.84
C LYS A 217 15.10 -14.89 5.70
N GLU A 218 15.12 -15.59 4.56
CA GLU A 218 14.18 -15.38 3.46
C GLU A 218 12.74 -15.68 3.85
N VAL A 219 12.50 -16.74 4.64
CA VAL A 219 11.17 -17.05 5.17
C VAL A 219 10.75 -15.99 6.18
N ALA A 220 11.60 -15.61 7.13
CA ALA A 220 11.29 -14.61 8.15
C ALA A 220 10.97 -13.23 7.54
N SER A 221 11.73 -12.79 6.52
CA SER A 221 11.52 -11.49 5.85
C SER A 221 10.18 -11.41 5.11
N LYS A 222 9.63 -12.54 4.65
CA LYS A 222 8.29 -12.59 4.04
C LYS A 222 7.17 -12.29 5.05
N TYR A 223 7.37 -12.56 6.34
CA TYR A 223 6.36 -12.39 7.39
C TYR A 223 6.54 -11.11 8.24
N THR A 224 7.73 -10.49 8.25
CA THR A 224 8.03 -9.34 9.13
C THR A 224 7.81 -7.94 8.53
N LYS A 225 7.64 -7.79 7.20
CA LYS A 225 7.41 -6.48 6.57
C LYS A 225 6.08 -6.44 5.81
N VAL A 226 5.00 -6.14 6.53
CA VAL A 226 3.65 -5.89 5.98
C VAL A 226 3.28 -4.39 5.99
N GLU A 227 4.14 -3.49 6.46
CA GLU A 227 3.84 -2.06 6.47
C GLU A 227 4.70 -1.28 5.47
N HIS A 228 4.00 -0.63 4.52
CA HIS A 228 4.45 0.34 3.51
C HIS A 228 5.66 -0.04 2.65
N LEU A 229 5.41 -0.72 1.51
CA LEU A 229 6.41 -0.92 0.44
C LEU A 229 5.95 -0.27 -0.87
N SER A 230 6.86 0.45 -1.52
CA SER A 230 6.70 1.08 -2.83
C SER A 230 6.64 0.05 -3.97
N LEU A 231 6.15 0.45 -5.15
CA LEU A 231 6.05 -0.41 -6.34
C LEU A 231 7.41 -1.01 -6.77
N ARG A 232 8.52 -0.30 -6.53
CA ARG A 232 9.89 -0.75 -6.82
C ARG A 232 10.30 -1.92 -5.91
N GLU A 233 9.92 -1.86 -4.64
CA GLU A 233 10.17 -2.95 -3.66
C GLU A 233 9.23 -4.15 -3.88
N ARG A 234 8.05 -3.94 -4.47
CA ARG A 234 7.16 -5.03 -4.91
C ARG A 234 7.70 -5.78 -6.12
N LEU A 235 8.38 -5.09 -7.04
CA LEU A 235 9.02 -5.68 -8.21
C LEU A 235 10.33 -6.40 -7.85
N ALA A 236 11.11 -5.85 -6.92
CA ALA A 236 12.34 -6.47 -6.41
C ALA A 236 12.10 -7.78 -5.60
N ARG A 237 10.86 -8.05 -5.16
CA ARG A 237 10.50 -9.30 -4.46
C ARG A 237 10.20 -10.48 -5.39
N ILE A 238 10.33 -10.33 -6.70
CA ILE A 238 10.07 -11.42 -7.65
C ILE A 238 11.32 -12.32 -7.74
N ASN A 239 11.31 -13.34 -6.89
CA ASN A 239 12.35 -14.37 -6.75
C ASN A 239 12.68 -15.06 -8.10
N MET A 240 13.94 -15.02 -8.54
CA MET A 240 14.44 -15.52 -9.85
C MET A 240 14.23 -17.04 -10.05
N HIS A 241 14.32 -17.86 -9.00
CA HIS A 241 13.98 -19.30 -9.07
C HIS A 241 12.46 -19.52 -9.16
N THR A 242 11.68 -18.56 -8.66
CA THR A 242 10.22 -18.52 -8.86
C THR A 242 9.87 -18.01 -10.26
N LEU A 243 10.66 -17.10 -10.85
CA LEU A 243 10.55 -16.66 -12.24
C LEU A 243 10.92 -17.78 -13.21
N SER A 244 12.02 -18.52 -12.99
CA SER A 244 12.38 -19.66 -13.85
C SER A 244 11.29 -20.73 -13.84
N LYS A 245 10.78 -21.11 -12.64
CA LYS A 245 9.62 -22.00 -12.50
C LYS A 245 8.36 -21.40 -13.12
N LYS A 246 8.07 -20.11 -12.97
CA LYS A 246 6.93 -19.43 -13.60
C LYS A 246 7.05 -19.37 -15.13
N THR A 247 8.23 -19.14 -15.68
CA THR A 247 8.51 -19.13 -17.12
C THR A 247 8.36 -20.53 -17.69
N THR A 248 8.85 -21.55 -16.96
CA THR A 248 8.63 -22.93 -17.39
C THR A 248 7.17 -23.36 -17.26
N ARG A 249 6.45 -22.96 -16.21
CA ARG A 249 5.00 -23.19 -16.05
C ARG A 249 4.19 -22.46 -17.11
N LEU A 250 4.56 -21.22 -17.45
CA LEU A 250 3.97 -20.46 -18.54
C LEU A 250 4.20 -21.16 -19.89
N GLY A 251 5.39 -21.73 -20.10
CA GLY A 251 5.68 -22.58 -21.26
C GLY A 251 4.78 -23.82 -21.32
N GLN A 252 4.51 -24.47 -20.18
CA GLN A 252 3.59 -25.61 -20.11
C GLN A 252 2.13 -25.20 -20.36
N LEU A 253 1.70 -24.07 -19.79
CA LEU A 253 0.36 -23.51 -20.00
C LEU A 253 0.14 -23.15 -21.49
N LEU A 254 1.13 -22.55 -22.14
CA LEU A 254 1.06 -22.23 -23.57
C LEU A 254 0.97 -23.49 -24.45
N LYS A 255 1.65 -24.59 -24.07
CA LYS A 255 1.49 -25.88 -24.76
C LYS A 255 0.06 -26.42 -24.65
N GLN A 256 -0.57 -26.28 -23.49
CA GLN A 256 -1.97 -26.70 -23.28
C GLN A 256 -2.96 -25.85 -24.09
N GLU A 257 -2.83 -24.52 -24.03
CA GLU A 257 -3.69 -23.60 -24.78
C GLU A 257 -3.51 -23.73 -26.30
N ALA A 258 -2.32 -24.12 -26.76
CA ALA A 258 -2.04 -24.43 -28.17
C ALA A 258 -2.50 -25.85 -28.59
N GLY A 259 -3.04 -26.66 -27.68
CA GLY A 259 -3.49 -28.03 -27.94
C GLY A 259 -2.36 -29.04 -28.21
N LEU A 260 -1.12 -28.70 -27.86
CA LEU A 260 0.06 -29.53 -28.07
C LEU A 260 0.22 -30.63 -27.01
N VAL A 261 -0.37 -30.42 -25.82
CA VAL A 261 -0.35 -31.38 -24.69
C VAL A 261 -1.75 -31.40 -24.05
N PRO A 262 -2.33 -32.57 -23.73
CA PRO A 262 -3.63 -32.66 -23.07
C PRO A 262 -3.60 -32.03 -21.68
N LYS A 263 -4.65 -31.28 -21.32
CA LYS A 263 -4.81 -30.67 -20.00
C LYS A 263 -5.39 -31.70 -19.02
N THR A 264 -4.87 -31.77 -17.81
CA THR A 264 -5.44 -32.64 -16.77
C THR A 264 -6.74 -32.02 -16.26
N GLU A 265 -7.87 -32.67 -16.52
CA GLU A 265 -9.18 -32.27 -15.99
C GLU A 265 -9.42 -32.92 -14.63
N ASP A 266 -9.41 -32.12 -13.57
CA ASP A 266 -9.79 -32.54 -12.21
C ASP A 266 -11.15 -31.90 -11.88
N LYS A 267 -12.19 -32.46 -12.48
CA LYS A 267 -13.55 -31.90 -12.44
C LYS A 267 -14.09 -31.72 -11.02
N GLU A 268 -13.72 -32.61 -10.10
CA GLU A 268 -14.11 -32.52 -8.70
C GLU A 268 -13.46 -31.33 -7.99
N PHE A 269 -12.17 -31.08 -8.26
CA PHE A 269 -11.49 -29.90 -7.73
C PHE A 269 -11.94 -28.61 -8.38
N ASP A 270 -12.21 -28.62 -9.69
CA ASP A 270 -12.66 -27.46 -10.45
C ASP A 270 -14.00 -26.94 -9.90
N ASP A 271 -14.97 -27.84 -9.65
CA ASP A 271 -16.25 -27.51 -9.01
C ASP A 271 -16.05 -26.91 -7.60
N LEU A 272 -15.06 -27.43 -6.86
CA LEU A 272 -14.73 -26.97 -5.50
C LEU A 272 -14.06 -25.58 -5.51
N GLU A 273 -13.15 -25.33 -6.45
CA GLU A 273 -12.50 -24.05 -6.67
C GLU A 273 -13.52 -22.99 -7.09
N GLU A 274 -14.38 -23.29 -8.06
CA GLU A 274 -15.43 -22.36 -8.52
C GLU A 274 -16.33 -21.99 -7.34
N SER A 275 -16.74 -22.98 -6.56
CA SER A 275 -17.63 -22.74 -5.43
C SER A 275 -16.97 -21.95 -4.30
N PHE A 276 -15.67 -22.15 -4.05
CA PHE A 276 -14.90 -21.33 -3.12
C PHE A 276 -14.73 -19.90 -3.63
N HIS A 277 -14.48 -19.74 -4.94
CA HIS A 277 -14.37 -18.44 -5.59
C HIS A 277 -15.65 -17.62 -5.41
N TRP A 278 -16.81 -18.23 -5.61
CA TRP A 278 -18.11 -17.60 -5.36
C TRP A 278 -18.25 -17.08 -3.92
N VAL A 279 -17.87 -17.88 -2.92
CA VAL A 279 -17.92 -17.44 -1.51
C VAL A 279 -16.98 -16.25 -1.27
N SER A 280 -15.77 -16.29 -1.82
CA SER A 280 -14.79 -15.19 -1.71
C SER A 280 -15.31 -13.89 -2.35
N LEU A 281 -15.95 -14.01 -3.51
CA LEU A 281 -16.60 -12.89 -4.21
C LEU A 281 -17.72 -12.30 -3.36
N CYS A 282 -18.65 -13.13 -2.85
CA CYS A 282 -19.77 -12.67 -2.02
C CYS A 282 -19.29 -11.94 -0.76
N VAL A 283 -18.24 -12.43 -0.10
CA VAL A 283 -17.68 -11.78 1.10
C VAL A 283 -17.06 -10.43 0.75
N THR A 284 -16.31 -10.37 -0.35
CA THR A 284 -15.66 -9.13 -0.81
C THR A 284 -16.70 -8.07 -1.19
N GLU A 285 -17.72 -8.47 -1.93
CA GLU A 285 -18.78 -7.58 -2.38
C GLU A 285 -19.62 -7.08 -1.21
N LEU A 286 -20.03 -7.96 -0.30
CA LEU A 286 -20.74 -7.56 0.92
C LEU A 286 -19.88 -6.60 1.76
N LYS A 287 -18.57 -6.83 1.84
CA LYS A 287 -17.66 -5.93 2.55
C LYS A 287 -17.69 -4.54 1.92
N ASN A 288 -17.48 -4.42 0.61
CA ASN A 288 -17.52 -3.13 -0.07
C ASN A 288 -18.86 -2.41 0.14
N ASN A 289 -19.97 -3.14 0.07
CA ASN A 289 -21.31 -2.60 0.30
C ASN A 289 -21.52 -2.12 1.74
N VAL A 290 -21.05 -2.86 2.74
CA VAL A 290 -21.12 -2.44 4.16
C VAL A 290 -20.22 -1.23 4.43
N ALA A 291 -19.05 -1.14 3.79
CA ALA A 291 -18.17 0.03 3.90
C ALA A 291 -18.87 1.28 3.36
N ALA A 292 -19.39 1.20 2.13
CA ALA A 292 -20.13 2.30 1.50
C ALA A 292 -21.37 2.69 2.34
N TYR A 293 -22.08 1.70 2.91
CA TYR A 293 -23.18 1.97 3.82
C TYR A 293 -22.74 2.74 5.07
N LEU A 294 -21.61 2.38 5.69
CA LEU A 294 -21.08 3.07 6.87
C LEU A 294 -20.65 4.51 6.56
N ASP A 295 -20.03 4.74 5.39
CA ASP A 295 -19.63 6.07 4.93
C ASP A 295 -20.86 6.95 4.65
N ASN A 296 -21.86 6.40 3.95
CA ASN A 296 -23.13 7.08 3.69
C ASN A 296 -23.89 7.39 4.98
N LEU A 297 -23.88 6.44 5.92
CA LEU A 297 -24.43 6.66 7.25
C LEU A 297 -23.69 7.84 7.89
N GLU A 298 -22.36 7.81 7.98
CA GLU A 298 -21.59 8.93 8.54
C GLU A 298 -21.89 10.29 7.87
N ALA A 299 -22.03 10.34 6.55
CA ALA A 299 -22.42 11.54 5.83
C ALA A 299 -23.82 12.03 6.25
N PHE A 300 -24.80 11.13 6.34
CA PHE A 300 -26.15 11.43 6.83
C PHE A 300 -26.12 11.95 8.28
N LEU A 301 -25.26 11.40 9.14
CA LEU A 301 -25.14 11.81 10.54
C LEU A 301 -24.50 13.19 10.70
N ARG A 302 -23.69 13.61 9.73
CA ARG A 302 -23.08 14.95 9.68
C ARG A 302 -24.04 16.01 9.13
N PHE A 303 -25.08 15.62 8.40
CA PHE A 303 -26.05 16.54 7.81
C PHE A 303 -26.86 17.22 8.92
N ARG A 304 -26.84 18.56 8.98
CA ARG A 304 -27.62 19.37 9.93
C ARG A 304 -28.69 20.20 9.19
N PRO A 305 -29.87 19.66 8.91
CA PRO A 305 -31.00 20.35 8.28
C PRO A 305 -31.43 21.64 9.01
N GLN A 306 -31.08 21.77 10.28
CA GLN A 306 -31.43 22.93 11.14
C GLN A 306 -30.53 24.14 10.89
N GLU A 307 -29.41 23.95 10.19
CA GLU A 307 -28.45 25.00 9.82
C GLU A 307 -28.69 25.51 8.40
N TYR A 308 -29.67 24.95 7.68
CA TYR A 308 -30.11 25.44 6.39
C TYR A 308 -31.30 26.38 6.58
N ASP A 309 -31.15 27.63 6.14
CA ASP A 309 -32.27 28.56 6.02
C ASP A 309 -33.23 28.03 4.95
N LEU A 310 -34.39 27.54 5.38
CA LEU A 310 -35.52 27.38 4.48
C LEU A 310 -36.04 28.80 4.19
N ASP A 311 -35.94 29.24 2.94
CA ASP A 311 -36.40 30.56 2.44
C ASP A 311 -37.94 30.68 2.50
N ILE A 312 -38.51 30.55 3.69
CA ILE A 312 -39.94 30.65 3.97
C ILE A 312 -40.10 31.59 5.18
N PRO A 313 -40.42 32.88 4.96
CA PRO A 313 -40.51 33.86 6.03
C PRO A 313 -41.79 33.65 6.86
N GLY A 314 -41.63 33.05 8.05
CA GLY A 314 -42.68 32.96 9.08
C GLY A 314 -43.68 31.82 8.93
N GLY A 315 -44.29 31.41 10.06
CA GLY A 315 -45.26 30.30 10.15
C GLY A 315 -44.70 29.05 10.86
N PRO A 316 -45.37 27.88 10.76
CA PRO A 316 -44.96 26.65 11.43
C PRO A 316 -43.60 26.11 10.95
N VAL A 317 -42.93 26.78 10.00
CA VAL A 317 -41.53 26.55 9.61
C VAL A 317 -40.62 26.46 10.82
N VAL A 318 -40.80 27.34 11.82
CA VAL A 318 -40.03 27.28 13.07
C VAL A 318 -40.34 25.98 13.83
N GLN A 319 -41.58 25.51 13.85
CA GLN A 319 -42.00 24.26 14.48
C GLN A 319 -41.59 23.01 13.69
N TYR A 320 -41.48 23.09 12.36
CA TYR A 320 -40.95 22.03 11.49
C TYR A 320 -39.42 21.97 11.56
N CYS A 321 -38.74 23.11 11.63
CA CYS A 321 -37.32 23.18 11.95
C CYS A 321 -37.07 22.69 13.38
N TYR A 322 -37.93 23.00 14.36
CA TYR A 322 -37.87 22.42 15.71
C TYR A 322 -38.20 20.92 15.74
N LEU A 323 -39.15 20.43 14.94
CA LEU A 323 -39.48 19.00 14.84
C LEU A 323 -38.33 18.24 14.16
N ALA A 324 -37.78 18.76 13.06
CA ALA A 324 -36.57 18.23 12.42
C ALA A 324 -35.36 18.32 13.35
N ARG A 325 -35.28 19.38 14.17
CA ARG A 325 -34.28 19.55 15.23
C ARG A 325 -34.43 18.55 16.35
N ASP A 326 -35.63 18.32 16.86
CA ASP A 326 -35.90 17.42 17.97
C ASP A 326 -35.82 15.95 17.52
N LEU A 327 -36.27 15.62 16.31
CA LEU A 327 -36.07 14.30 15.68
C LEU A 327 -34.58 13.96 15.51
N GLN A 328 -33.72 14.97 15.33
CA GLN A 328 -32.29 14.75 15.12
C GLN A 328 -31.42 14.94 16.38
N LEU A 329 -31.77 15.87 17.28
CA LEU A 329 -30.98 16.26 18.45
C LEU A 329 -31.55 15.79 19.80
N GLN A 330 -32.85 15.50 19.93
CA GLN A 330 -33.41 14.89 21.17
C GLN A 330 -33.65 13.40 21.01
N THR A 331 -34.12 13.02 19.82
CA THR A 331 -34.62 11.67 19.58
C THR A 331 -33.52 10.61 19.50
N PHE A 332 -32.37 11.04 19.00
CA PHE A 332 -31.20 10.20 18.81
C PHE A 332 -30.29 10.02 20.04
N PRO A 333 -30.11 11.04 20.91
CA PRO A 333 -29.22 10.90 22.08
C PRO A 333 -29.77 10.17 23.29
N GLU A 334 -31.03 10.39 23.67
CA GLU A 334 -31.63 9.69 24.82
C GLU A 334 -31.84 8.19 24.54
N PHE A 335 -31.98 7.83 23.27
CA PHE A 335 -32.01 6.45 22.78
C PHE A 335 -30.72 5.67 23.16
N MET A 336 -29.59 6.36 23.32
CA MET A 336 -28.31 5.73 23.65
C MET A 336 -27.95 5.72 25.14
N GLY A 337 -28.59 6.56 25.95
CA GLY A 337 -28.35 6.63 27.40
C GLY A 337 -28.82 5.39 28.18
N THR A 338 -29.81 4.67 27.65
CA THR A 338 -30.38 3.44 28.23
C THR A 338 -29.53 2.19 28.00
N LEU A 339 -28.39 2.29 27.31
CA LEU A 339 -27.51 1.17 26.94
C LEU A 339 -26.14 1.15 27.67
N ARG A 340 -26.01 1.71 28.88
CA ARG A 340 -24.82 1.43 29.73
C ARG A 340 -24.84 -0.01 30.26
N PRO A 341 -23.71 -0.75 30.30
CA PRO A 341 -23.63 -1.98 31.07
C PRO A 341 -23.73 -1.64 32.56
N ARG A 342 -24.54 -2.41 33.31
CA ARG A 342 -24.55 -2.38 34.79
C ARG A 342 -23.11 -2.60 35.29
N LYS A 343 -22.43 -1.55 35.74
CA LYS A 343 -21.24 -1.70 36.58
C LYS A 343 -21.69 -2.18 37.96
N VAL A 344 -21.25 -3.38 38.31
CA VAL A 344 -21.16 -3.90 39.67
C VAL A 344 -20.42 -2.89 40.54
N GLY A 345 -20.89 -2.69 41.77
CA GLY A 345 -20.61 -1.51 42.57
C GLY A 345 -19.16 -1.31 43.03
N CYS A 346 -18.88 -0.07 43.43
CA CYS A 346 -17.95 0.29 44.50
C CYS A 346 -18.25 1.74 44.95
N ARG A 347 -18.50 1.91 46.25
CA ARG A 347 -18.61 3.22 46.92
C ARG A 347 -17.21 3.84 47.01
N ALA A 348 -17.07 5.10 46.66
CA ALA A 348 -15.99 5.94 47.19
C ALA A 348 -16.50 7.38 47.36
N ARG A 349 -16.40 7.87 48.60
CA ARG A 349 -16.62 9.27 48.99
C ARG A 349 -15.42 10.10 48.54
N GLY A 350 -15.66 11.34 48.12
CA GLY A 350 -14.61 12.34 47.89
C GLY A 350 -15.21 13.72 47.71
N HIS A 351 -15.01 14.58 48.71
CA HIS A 351 -15.37 16.00 48.73
C HIS A 351 -14.56 16.83 47.72
N SER A 352 -15.10 17.96 47.23
CA SER A 352 -14.39 19.26 47.13
C SER A 352 -15.17 20.36 46.36
N TRP A 353 -15.68 21.33 47.14
CA TRP A 353 -15.66 22.81 46.99
C TRP A 353 -16.28 23.60 45.80
N SER A 354 -17.29 24.43 46.16
CA SER A 354 -17.60 25.87 45.91
C SER A 354 -17.05 26.59 44.65
N VAL A 355 -17.74 27.55 44.01
CA VAL A 355 -18.06 28.90 44.51
C VAL A 355 -19.35 29.47 43.90
N ARG A 356 -20.11 30.16 44.76
CA ARG A 356 -21.32 30.95 44.52
C ARG A 356 -20.92 32.42 44.31
N VAL A 357 -21.51 33.12 43.33
CA VAL A 357 -21.64 34.58 43.38
C VAL A 357 -23.13 34.89 43.17
N GLY A 358 -23.76 35.42 44.21
CA GLY A 358 -25.13 35.89 44.19
C GLY A 358 -25.18 37.41 44.19
N LEU A 359 -26.25 37.95 43.62
CA LEU A 359 -26.77 39.29 43.88
C LEU A 359 -28.30 39.23 43.64
N GLU A 360 -29.07 39.34 44.72
CA GLU A 360 -30.51 39.67 44.73
C GLU A 360 -30.69 41.17 45.16
N PRO A 361 -31.91 41.73 45.34
CA PRO A 361 -32.94 42.08 44.36
C PRO A 361 -33.52 43.51 44.56
N SER A 362 -34.29 44.09 43.62
CA SER A 362 -35.33 45.13 43.90
C SER A 362 -36.14 45.60 42.67
N PRO A 363 -37.32 46.24 42.82
CA PRO A 363 -38.57 45.78 42.18
C PRO A 363 -39.34 46.79 41.30
N ALA A 364 -40.34 46.26 40.57
CA ALA A 364 -41.55 46.87 39.96
C ALA A 364 -41.35 47.94 38.85
N THR A 365 -41.91 47.81 37.63
CA THR A 365 -43.36 47.87 37.32
C THR A 365 -43.67 47.57 35.83
N SER A 366 -44.74 46.78 35.61
CA SER A 366 -45.67 46.61 34.46
C SER A 366 -45.22 46.81 32.98
N LYS A 367 -45.37 45.75 32.14
CA LYS A 367 -46.48 45.53 31.17
C LYS A 367 -46.14 44.44 30.12
N ALA A 368 -47.21 43.71 29.73
CA ALA A 368 -47.39 42.79 28.59
C ALA A 368 -46.99 41.29 28.78
N PRO A 369 -47.86 40.34 28.35
CA PRO A 369 -47.59 38.91 28.46
C PRO A 369 -46.56 38.48 27.40
N SER A 370 -45.47 37.88 27.85
CA SER A 370 -44.44 37.28 26.99
C SER A 370 -44.96 35.97 26.39
N PRO A 371 -44.62 35.62 25.13
CA PRO A 371 -44.92 34.31 24.57
C PRO A 371 -44.11 33.25 25.32
N CYS A 372 -44.72 32.08 25.52
CA CYS A 372 -44.21 30.94 26.26
C CYS A 372 -42.68 30.75 26.13
N ALA A 373 -41.98 30.89 27.25
CA ALA A 373 -40.58 30.51 27.37
C ALA A 373 -40.46 28.98 27.24
N LEU A 374 -40.01 28.50 26.08
CA LEU A 374 -39.48 27.15 25.93
C LEU A 374 -38.15 27.06 26.72
N PRO A 375 -37.92 26.01 27.52
CA PRO A 375 -36.73 25.92 28.37
C PRO A 375 -35.44 25.88 27.54
N SER A 376 -34.53 26.79 27.85
CA SER A 376 -33.06 26.75 27.70
C SER A 376 -32.46 25.74 26.71
N ALA A 377 -32.11 26.24 25.51
CA ALA A 377 -31.30 25.57 24.48
C ALA A 377 -29.84 25.20 24.90
N THR A 378 -29.45 25.40 26.16
CA THR A 378 -28.07 25.23 26.65
C THR A 378 -27.74 23.84 27.20
N SER A 379 -28.71 22.92 27.33
CA SER A 379 -28.43 21.50 27.60
C SER A 379 -28.31 20.64 26.33
N PHE A 380 -28.57 21.22 25.16
CA PHE A 380 -28.73 20.50 23.89
C PHE A 380 -27.44 20.28 23.11
N LEU A 381 -26.38 21.05 23.36
CA LEU A 381 -25.14 20.98 22.57
C LEU A 381 -24.28 19.73 22.85
N ASN A 382 -24.67 18.89 23.81
CA ASN A 382 -24.04 17.58 24.06
C ASN A 382 -24.58 16.43 23.18
N SER A 383 -25.51 16.70 22.26
CA SER A 383 -26.28 15.70 21.51
C SER A 383 -25.59 15.13 20.25
N GLN A 384 -24.51 15.74 19.75
CA GLN A 384 -23.74 15.17 18.62
C GLN A 384 -23.00 13.87 18.95
N VAL A 385 -22.99 13.45 20.21
CA VAL A 385 -22.21 12.31 20.74
C VAL A 385 -22.83 10.94 20.44
N HIS A 386 -24.10 10.85 20.04
CA HIS A 386 -24.88 9.61 20.23
C HIS A 386 -25.36 8.85 18.97
N LEU A 387 -24.87 9.20 17.78
CA LEU A 387 -24.97 8.34 16.58
C LEU A 387 -23.70 7.53 16.30
N SER A 388 -22.64 7.85 17.04
CA SER A 388 -21.45 7.02 17.20
C SER A 388 -21.74 5.57 17.60
N PRO A 389 -22.72 5.21 18.45
CA PRO A 389 -22.78 3.86 19.01
C PRO A 389 -23.49 2.83 18.10
N GLN A 390 -24.47 3.23 17.28
CA GLN A 390 -25.06 2.31 16.28
C GLN A 390 -24.09 2.06 15.13
N LYS A 391 -23.40 3.12 14.67
CA LYS A 391 -22.26 2.98 13.75
C LYS A 391 -21.20 2.06 14.36
N GLN A 392 -20.81 2.27 15.62
CA GLN A 392 -19.87 1.39 16.34
C GLN A 392 -20.39 -0.05 16.49
N ARG A 393 -21.69 -0.28 16.69
CA ARG A 393 -22.26 -1.64 16.74
C ARG A 393 -22.23 -2.32 15.39
N LEU A 394 -22.56 -1.60 14.31
CA LEU A 394 -22.46 -2.12 12.95
C LEU A 394 -21.00 -2.39 12.58
N GLU A 395 -20.10 -1.49 12.99
CA GLU A 395 -18.66 -1.68 12.84
C GLU A 395 -18.16 -2.91 13.60
N ALA A 396 -18.52 -3.06 14.88
CA ALA A 396 -18.03 -4.15 15.73
C ALA A 396 -18.66 -5.51 15.41
N LEU A 397 -19.96 -5.55 15.06
CA LEU A 397 -20.72 -6.80 14.92
C LEU A 397 -20.89 -7.26 13.47
N VAL A 398 -20.69 -6.37 12.48
CA VAL A 398 -20.85 -6.69 11.06
C VAL A 398 -19.54 -6.45 10.31
N TRP A 399 -18.99 -5.23 10.35
CA TRP A 399 -17.81 -4.86 9.58
C TRP A 399 -16.53 -5.58 10.01
N GLN A 400 -16.20 -5.61 11.30
CA GLN A 400 -15.01 -6.26 11.82
C GLN A 400 -15.03 -7.80 11.61
N PRO A 401 -16.14 -8.51 11.88
CA PRO A 401 -16.27 -9.93 11.52
C PRO A 401 -16.12 -10.18 10.03
N LEU A 402 -16.71 -9.32 9.18
CA LEU A 402 -16.62 -9.44 7.73
C LEU A 402 -15.19 -9.19 7.20
N CYS A 403 -14.47 -8.24 7.79
CA CYS A 403 -13.04 -8.03 7.53
C CYS A 403 -12.20 -9.24 7.96
N SER A 404 -12.55 -9.86 9.09
CA SER A 404 -11.86 -11.06 9.59
C SER A 404 -12.11 -12.26 8.69
N LEU A 405 -13.34 -12.46 8.23
CA LEU A 405 -13.71 -13.50 7.26
C LEU A 405 -12.98 -13.29 5.93
N ALA A 406 -12.94 -12.07 5.40
CA ALA A 406 -12.20 -11.73 4.19
C ALA A 406 -10.69 -12.03 4.32
N LYS A 407 -10.09 -11.74 5.48
CA LYS A 407 -8.68 -12.09 5.76
C LYS A 407 -8.47 -13.61 5.83
N ALA A 408 -9.40 -14.33 6.45
CA ALA A 408 -9.32 -15.79 6.58
C ALA A 408 -9.39 -16.51 5.22
N LEU A 409 -10.11 -15.95 4.24
CA LEU A 409 -10.20 -16.48 2.87
C LEU A 409 -8.89 -16.37 2.07
N ALA A 410 -8.00 -15.44 2.43
CA ALA A 410 -6.77 -15.19 1.68
C ALA A 410 -5.79 -16.39 1.71
N GLY A 411 -5.73 -17.12 2.83
CA GLY A 411 -4.86 -18.30 2.98
C GLY A 411 -5.24 -19.42 2.01
N PRO A 412 -6.47 -19.95 2.07
CA PRO A 412 -6.95 -20.96 1.14
C PRO A 412 -6.85 -20.53 -0.33
N GLN A 413 -7.15 -19.25 -0.65
CA GLN A 413 -7.03 -18.74 -2.02
C GLN A 413 -5.60 -18.76 -2.55
N ASN A 414 -4.62 -18.47 -1.69
CA ASN A 414 -3.20 -18.62 -2.04
C ASN A 414 -2.79 -20.08 -2.21
N LEU A 415 -3.37 -21.01 -1.44
CA LEU A 415 -3.09 -22.44 -1.57
C LEU A 415 -3.69 -23.02 -2.85
N ILE A 416 -4.91 -22.63 -3.24
CA ILE A 416 -5.52 -22.98 -4.53
C ILE A 416 -4.62 -22.51 -5.67
N LYS A 417 -4.19 -21.25 -5.65
CA LYS A 417 -3.25 -20.72 -6.65
C LYS A 417 -1.93 -21.49 -6.67
N LYS A 418 -1.41 -21.86 -5.49
CA LYS A 418 -0.19 -22.67 -5.36
C LYS A 418 -0.39 -24.09 -5.90
N ARG A 419 -1.59 -24.68 -5.77
CA ARG A 419 -1.94 -25.97 -6.37
C ARG A 419 -1.90 -25.87 -7.89
N LEU A 420 -2.56 -24.88 -8.50
CA LEU A 420 -2.54 -24.69 -9.95
C LEU A 420 -1.11 -24.53 -10.48
N ASP A 421 -0.30 -23.74 -9.79
CA ASP A 421 1.13 -23.59 -10.05
C ASP A 421 1.91 -24.93 -9.97
N LYS A 422 1.53 -25.81 -9.03
CA LYS A 422 2.18 -27.10 -8.78
C LYS A 422 1.69 -28.22 -9.70
N LEU A 423 0.45 -28.12 -10.17
CA LEU A 423 -0.11 -29.01 -11.19
C LEU A 423 0.72 -28.94 -12.46
N LEU A 424 1.08 -27.73 -12.91
CA LEU A 424 1.94 -27.55 -14.09
C LEU A 424 3.35 -28.16 -13.91
N ASP A 425 3.88 -28.18 -12.69
CA ASP A 425 5.14 -28.88 -12.38
C ASP A 425 4.93 -30.41 -12.45
N PHE A 426 3.82 -30.91 -11.89
CA PHE A 426 3.45 -32.33 -11.87
C PHE A 426 3.22 -32.90 -13.28
N GLU A 427 2.44 -32.21 -14.11
CA GLU A 427 2.12 -32.63 -15.48
C GLU A 427 3.39 -32.76 -16.33
N ARG A 428 4.33 -31.83 -16.18
CA ARG A 428 5.63 -31.93 -16.86
C ARG A 428 6.40 -33.16 -16.42
N VAL A 429 6.43 -33.42 -15.11
CA VAL A 429 7.16 -34.56 -14.56
C VAL A 429 6.55 -35.86 -15.08
N GLU A 430 5.22 -35.94 -15.18
CA GLU A 430 4.54 -37.09 -15.80
C GLU A 430 4.85 -37.23 -17.29
N GLU A 431 4.84 -36.13 -18.07
CA GLU A 431 5.20 -36.13 -19.49
C GLU A 431 6.63 -36.69 -19.70
N LYS A 432 7.59 -36.23 -18.90
CA LYS A 432 8.97 -36.72 -18.93
C LYS A 432 9.11 -38.19 -18.49
N LEU A 433 8.36 -38.61 -17.48
CA LEU A 433 8.38 -39.99 -17.01
C LEU A 433 7.88 -40.93 -18.12
N LEU A 434 6.86 -40.53 -18.87
CA LEU A 434 6.34 -41.26 -20.02
C LEU A 434 7.36 -41.33 -21.18
N GLU A 435 8.16 -40.28 -21.40
CA GLU A 435 9.15 -40.21 -22.48
C GLU A 435 10.48 -40.92 -22.14
N VAL A 436 11.01 -40.73 -20.93
CA VAL A 436 12.39 -41.10 -20.55
C VAL A 436 12.43 -42.27 -19.56
N GLY A 437 11.31 -42.60 -18.90
CA GLY A 437 11.20 -43.75 -18.00
C GLY A 437 12.02 -43.67 -16.71
N SER A 438 12.62 -42.52 -16.40
CA SER A 438 13.39 -42.29 -15.18
C SER A 438 13.05 -40.94 -14.57
N MET A 439 13.10 -40.87 -13.24
CA MET A 439 12.85 -39.64 -12.48
C MET A 439 14.06 -39.28 -11.64
N THR A 440 14.35 -37.99 -11.59
CA THR A 440 15.30 -37.45 -10.63
C THR A 440 14.63 -37.25 -9.26
N TYR A 441 15.43 -37.24 -8.20
CA TYR A 441 14.95 -36.98 -6.84
C TYR A 441 14.16 -35.66 -6.73
N GLU A 442 14.58 -34.61 -7.46
CA GLU A 442 13.89 -33.33 -7.47
C GLU A 442 12.51 -33.38 -8.14
N GLU A 443 12.38 -34.18 -9.20
CA GLU A 443 11.11 -34.40 -9.93
C GLU A 443 10.14 -35.23 -9.08
N GLU A 444 10.65 -36.23 -8.37
CA GLU A 444 9.88 -37.05 -7.42
C GLU A 444 9.38 -36.23 -6.22
N ALA A 445 10.23 -35.34 -5.70
CA ALA A 445 9.84 -34.38 -4.68
C ALA A 445 8.77 -33.37 -5.18
N ALA A 446 8.85 -32.93 -6.43
CA ALA A 446 7.84 -32.05 -7.03
C ALA A 446 6.49 -32.76 -7.19
N ARG A 447 6.50 -34.04 -7.58
CA ARG A 447 5.32 -34.90 -7.67
C ARG A 447 4.60 -35.04 -6.33
N HIS A 448 5.32 -35.49 -5.31
CA HIS A 448 4.77 -35.64 -3.96
C HIS A 448 4.28 -34.31 -3.35
N MET A 449 4.93 -33.20 -3.69
CA MET A 449 4.50 -31.88 -3.22
C MET A 449 3.14 -31.47 -3.82
N TYR A 450 2.86 -31.79 -5.09
CA TYR A 450 1.54 -31.58 -5.67
C TYR A 450 0.50 -32.52 -5.05
N GLU A 451 0.78 -33.82 -4.98
CA GLU A 451 -0.14 -34.83 -4.44
C GLU A 451 -0.56 -34.52 -2.99
N ALA A 452 0.40 -34.15 -2.14
CA ALA A 452 0.14 -33.76 -0.75
C ALA A 452 -0.69 -32.47 -0.67
N LEU A 453 -0.39 -31.46 -1.50
CA LEU A 453 -1.13 -30.19 -1.52
C LEU A 453 -2.56 -30.37 -2.04
N ASN A 454 -2.74 -31.18 -3.09
CA ASN A 454 -4.03 -31.52 -3.65
C ASN A 454 -4.91 -32.24 -2.62
N SER A 455 -4.36 -33.28 -1.99
CA SER A 455 -5.06 -34.07 -0.96
C SER A 455 -5.50 -33.21 0.22
N LEU A 456 -4.63 -32.30 0.68
CA LEU A 456 -4.95 -31.36 1.75
C LEU A 456 -6.12 -30.44 1.36
N LEU A 457 -6.09 -29.87 0.15
CA LEU A 457 -7.15 -28.95 -0.29
C LEU A 457 -8.49 -29.66 -0.49
N VAL A 458 -8.50 -30.85 -1.08
CA VAL A 458 -9.72 -31.65 -1.25
C VAL A 458 -10.36 -31.98 0.10
N ALA A 459 -9.55 -32.26 1.13
CA ALA A 459 -10.05 -32.59 2.46
C ALA A 459 -10.57 -31.36 3.24
N GLU A 460 -9.82 -30.25 3.21
CA GLU A 460 -10.03 -29.11 4.12
C GLU A 460 -10.91 -28.00 3.53
N LEU A 461 -10.84 -27.76 2.21
CA LEU A 461 -11.53 -26.65 1.55
C LEU A 461 -13.07 -26.75 1.64
N PRO A 462 -13.72 -27.93 1.51
CA PRO A 462 -15.16 -28.06 1.70
C PRO A 462 -15.60 -27.71 3.12
N GLN A 463 -14.81 -28.12 4.13
CA GLN A 463 -15.09 -27.83 5.54
C GLN A 463 -14.97 -26.33 5.82
N PHE A 464 -13.89 -25.71 5.32
CA PHE A 464 -13.68 -24.28 5.42
C PHE A 464 -14.81 -23.49 4.75
N LYS A 465 -15.21 -23.88 3.54
CA LYS A 465 -16.32 -23.26 2.79
C LYS A 465 -17.62 -23.28 3.60
N GLN A 466 -17.99 -24.42 4.20
CA GLN A 466 -19.20 -24.53 5.01
C GLN A 466 -19.16 -23.57 6.21
N LEU A 467 -18.01 -23.46 6.88
CA LEU A 467 -17.81 -22.53 7.99
C LEU A 467 -17.91 -21.07 7.52
N ALA A 468 -17.30 -20.73 6.38
CA ALA A 468 -17.34 -19.39 5.80
C ALA A 468 -18.77 -18.97 5.44
N VAL A 469 -19.54 -19.84 4.79
CA VAL A 469 -20.95 -19.57 4.45
C VAL A 469 -21.81 -19.42 5.70
N ARG A 470 -21.61 -20.27 6.72
CA ARG A 470 -22.34 -20.16 7.99
C ARG A 470 -22.03 -18.83 8.69
N TRP A 471 -20.76 -18.44 8.72
CA TRP A 471 -20.33 -17.17 9.32
C TRP A 471 -20.89 -15.97 8.56
N LEU A 472 -20.84 -16.00 7.23
CA LEU A 472 -21.45 -14.97 6.38
C LEU A 472 -22.96 -14.84 6.63
N GLY A 473 -23.67 -15.96 6.75
CA GLY A 473 -25.09 -15.99 7.10
C GLY A 473 -25.38 -15.35 8.46
N GLN A 474 -24.54 -15.60 9.47
CA GLN A 474 -24.67 -14.96 10.79
C GLN A 474 -24.42 -13.44 10.73
N ILE A 475 -23.43 -13.00 9.95
CA ILE A 475 -23.15 -11.57 9.75
C ILE A 475 -24.37 -10.89 9.10
N LEU A 476 -24.95 -11.49 8.06
CA LEU A 476 -26.14 -10.97 7.40
C LEU A 476 -27.36 -10.92 8.34
N CYS A 477 -27.61 -11.99 9.11
CA CYS A 477 -28.69 -12.00 10.10
C CYS A 477 -28.52 -10.90 11.16
N THR A 478 -27.27 -10.69 11.59
CA THR A 478 -26.92 -9.64 12.54
C THR A 478 -27.17 -8.26 11.95
N PHE A 479 -26.73 -8.03 10.71
CA PHE A 479 -26.99 -6.78 9.98
C PHE A 479 -28.49 -6.49 9.85
N VAL A 480 -29.28 -7.44 9.37
CA VAL A 480 -30.74 -7.28 9.22
C VAL A 480 -31.41 -7.00 10.57
N THR A 481 -30.97 -7.68 11.63
CA THR A 481 -31.50 -7.46 12.99
C THR A 481 -31.20 -6.04 13.47
N LEU A 482 -29.96 -5.56 13.27
CA LEU A 482 -29.57 -4.20 13.64
C LEU A 482 -30.37 -3.14 12.85
N GLN A 483 -30.59 -3.36 11.55
CA GLN A 483 -31.42 -2.47 10.72
C GLN A 483 -32.88 -2.44 11.18
N ARG A 484 -33.46 -3.62 11.48
CA ARG A 484 -34.82 -3.72 11.99
C ARG A 484 -34.98 -3.01 13.33
N ASP A 485 -34.02 -3.18 14.23
CA ASP A 485 -34.05 -2.55 15.55
C ASP A 485 -33.96 -1.03 15.41
N LEU A 486 -33.06 -0.53 14.54
CA LEU A 486 -32.98 0.89 14.20
C LEU A 486 -34.32 1.42 13.66
N ALA A 487 -34.92 0.75 12.67
CA ALA A 487 -36.17 1.19 12.06
C ALA A 487 -37.33 1.24 13.09
N LYS A 488 -37.45 0.22 13.95
CA LYS A 488 -38.47 0.20 15.02
C LYS A 488 -38.30 1.37 15.99
N GLN A 489 -37.07 1.70 16.34
CA GLN A 489 -36.76 2.77 17.28
C GLN A 489 -37.04 4.15 16.68
N VAL A 490 -36.66 4.35 15.41
CA VAL A 490 -36.98 5.57 14.67
C VAL A 490 -38.49 5.76 14.59
N LEU A 491 -39.24 4.70 14.26
CA LEU A 491 -40.70 4.75 14.14
C LEU A 491 -41.38 5.11 15.47
N GLN A 492 -41.09 4.37 16.55
CA GLN A 492 -41.68 4.62 17.88
C GLN A 492 -41.49 6.07 18.34
N ARG A 493 -40.35 6.67 17.96
CA ARG A 493 -40.01 8.00 18.41
C ARG A 493 -40.54 9.10 17.49
N ALA A 494 -40.61 8.85 16.18
CA ALA A 494 -41.35 9.70 15.27
C ALA A 494 -42.83 9.79 15.68
N GLU A 495 -43.45 8.66 16.03
CA GLU A 495 -44.81 8.60 16.58
C GLU A 495 -44.93 9.40 17.90
N GLY A 496 -43.95 9.29 18.80
CA GLY A 496 -43.90 10.07 20.03
C GLY A 496 -43.79 11.58 19.81
N SER A 497 -42.97 12.02 18.85
CA SER A 497 -42.85 13.44 18.48
C SER A 497 -44.09 13.97 17.76
N LEU A 498 -44.70 13.16 16.88
CA LEU A 498 -45.97 13.48 16.22
C LEU A 498 -47.08 13.74 17.24
N ALA A 499 -47.13 12.96 18.33
CA ALA A 499 -48.10 13.14 19.41
C ALA A 499 -47.91 14.44 20.22
N GLN A 500 -46.77 15.14 20.09
CA GLN A 500 -46.55 16.43 20.75
C GLN A 500 -46.95 17.62 19.87
N LEU A 501 -47.29 17.40 18.60
CA LEU A 501 -47.68 18.48 17.70
C LEU A 501 -49.07 19.02 18.08
N PRO A 502 -49.30 20.35 18.03
CA PRO A 502 -50.56 20.97 18.45
C PRO A 502 -51.80 20.43 17.71
N HIS A 503 -51.59 19.91 16.50
CA HIS A 503 -52.63 19.48 15.58
C HIS A 503 -52.74 17.95 15.43
N HIS A 504 -52.01 17.17 16.23
CA HIS A 504 -51.98 15.70 16.12
C HIS A 504 -53.34 15.02 16.34
N HIS A 505 -54.28 15.72 16.98
CA HIS A 505 -55.65 15.26 17.21
C HIS A 505 -56.59 15.52 16.01
N LEU A 506 -56.16 16.28 15.00
CA LEU A 506 -56.99 16.59 13.84
C LEU A 506 -56.96 15.45 12.83
N SER A 507 -58.12 15.15 12.22
CA SER A 507 -58.18 14.25 11.07
C SER A 507 -57.51 14.91 9.85
N ASP A 508 -56.94 14.12 8.94
CA ASP A 508 -56.30 14.62 7.70
C ASP A 508 -57.15 15.68 6.95
N PRO A 509 -58.45 15.48 6.71
CA PRO A 509 -59.27 16.52 6.06
C PRO A 509 -59.46 17.78 6.90
N ALA A 510 -59.53 17.66 8.24
CA ALA A 510 -59.64 18.83 9.12
C ALA A 510 -58.32 19.62 9.18
N PHE A 511 -57.18 18.91 9.17
CA PHE A 511 -55.86 19.54 9.11
C PHE A 511 -55.64 20.26 7.77
N ARG A 512 -55.96 19.61 6.64
CA ARG A 512 -55.86 20.24 5.31
C ARG A 512 -56.71 21.50 5.20
N LYS A 513 -57.95 21.44 5.68
CA LYS A 513 -58.82 22.60 5.71
C LYS A 513 -58.23 23.75 6.56
N LEU A 514 -57.66 23.43 7.72
CA LEU A 514 -56.98 24.43 8.57
C LEU A 514 -55.80 25.10 7.84
N VAL A 515 -55.01 24.31 7.10
CA VAL A 515 -53.88 24.83 6.30
C VAL A 515 -54.38 25.69 5.14
N GLU A 516 -55.40 25.24 4.40
CA GLU A 516 -56.02 25.98 3.31
C GLU A 516 -56.62 27.30 3.79
N ASP A 517 -57.34 27.29 4.91
CA ASP A 517 -57.92 28.49 5.53
C ASP A 517 -56.82 29.47 5.99
N ALA A 518 -55.73 28.97 6.57
CA ALA A 518 -54.60 29.79 6.99
C ALA A 518 -53.87 30.43 5.79
N LEU A 519 -53.62 29.68 4.73
CA LEU A 519 -53.01 30.17 3.48
C LEU A 519 -53.92 31.18 2.76
N GLY A 520 -55.23 30.92 2.76
CA GLY A 520 -56.22 31.85 2.23
C GLY A 520 -56.20 33.19 2.98
N GLN A 521 -56.12 33.15 4.32
CA GLN A 521 -56.02 34.36 5.13
C GLN A 521 -54.75 35.18 4.85
N THR A 522 -53.58 34.54 4.75
CA THR A 522 -52.34 35.25 4.38
C THR A 522 -52.39 35.80 2.96
N SER A 523 -52.97 35.06 2.00
CA SER A 523 -53.18 35.55 0.64
C SER A 523 -54.06 36.81 0.61
N HIS A 524 -55.16 36.82 1.38
CA HIS A 524 -56.03 38.00 1.52
C HIS A 524 -55.31 39.18 2.17
N GLN A 525 -54.48 38.94 3.19
CA GLN A 525 -53.67 39.99 3.82
C GLN A 525 -52.66 40.60 2.82
N LEU A 526 -52.02 39.76 2.00
CA LEU A 526 -51.08 40.21 0.98
C LEU A 526 -51.77 41.04 -0.11
N HIS A 527 -52.95 40.60 -0.56
CA HIS A 527 -53.73 41.35 -1.55
C HIS A 527 -54.18 42.71 -1.00
N SER A 528 -54.62 42.76 0.26
CA SER A 528 -54.99 44.02 0.92
C SER A 528 -53.78 44.95 1.11
N PHE A 529 -52.61 44.40 1.43
CA PHE A 529 -51.37 45.16 1.48
C PHE A 529 -51.01 45.75 0.11
N GLN A 530 -51.11 44.95 -0.95
CA GLN A 530 -50.81 45.37 -2.32
C GLN A 530 -51.76 46.49 -2.78
N GLU A 531 -53.07 46.36 -2.54
CA GLU A 531 -54.04 47.42 -2.86
C GLU A 531 -53.78 48.72 -2.09
N ASN A 532 -53.38 48.61 -0.82
CA ASN A 532 -53.02 49.79 -0.03
C ASN A 532 -51.71 50.42 -0.52
N PHE A 533 -50.75 49.61 -0.95
CA PHE A 533 -49.48 50.07 -1.51
C PHE A 533 -49.69 50.81 -2.84
N GLU A 534 -50.54 50.28 -3.72
CA GLU A 534 -50.90 50.93 -4.99
C GLU A 534 -51.65 52.25 -4.81
N LYS A 535 -52.49 52.37 -3.77
CA LYS A 535 -53.19 53.63 -3.44
C LYS A 535 -52.27 54.73 -2.91
N VAL A 536 -51.11 54.38 -2.37
CA VAL A 536 -50.16 55.31 -1.74
C VAL A 536 -49.04 55.72 -2.70
N LEU A 537 -48.85 55.00 -3.81
CA LEU A 537 -47.89 55.38 -4.85
C LEU A 537 -48.44 56.52 -5.74
N PRO A 538 -47.69 57.62 -5.96
CA PRO A 538 -48.10 58.62 -6.95
C PRO A 538 -48.02 58.03 -8.36
N PRO A 539 -48.91 58.43 -9.30
CA PRO A 539 -48.90 57.92 -10.67
C PRO A 539 -47.59 58.31 -11.38
N PRO A 540 -47.12 57.51 -12.36
CA PRO A 540 -45.92 57.83 -13.12
C PRO A 540 -46.13 59.16 -13.88
N THR A 541 -45.35 60.18 -13.52
CA THR A 541 -45.40 61.48 -14.18
C THR A 541 -44.83 61.37 -15.59
N THR A 542 -45.67 61.28 -16.62
CA THR A 542 -45.25 61.50 -18.01
C THR A 542 -44.84 62.96 -18.18
N GLN A 543 -43.53 63.23 -18.25
CA GLN A 543 -43.02 64.54 -18.64
C GLN A 543 -43.04 64.66 -20.16
N PRO A 544 -43.74 65.66 -20.74
CA PRO A 544 -43.72 65.88 -22.19
C PRO A 544 -42.30 66.24 -22.65
N LEU A 545 -41.93 65.76 -23.85
CA LEU A 545 -40.65 66.09 -24.48
C LEU A 545 -40.53 67.59 -24.73
N LEU A 546 -39.31 68.13 -24.64
CA LEU A 546 -39.05 69.54 -24.97
C LEU A 546 -39.44 69.84 -26.44
N PRO A 547 -40.09 70.98 -26.74
CA PRO A 547 -40.45 71.34 -28.10
C PRO A 547 -39.21 71.36 -29.01
N GLY A 548 -39.23 70.56 -30.08
CA GLY A 548 -38.10 70.44 -31.03
C GLY A 548 -37.13 69.28 -30.77
N ALA A 549 -37.22 68.58 -29.63
CA ALA A 549 -36.36 67.43 -29.33
C ALA A 549 -36.83 66.11 -29.97
N GLU A 550 -38.02 66.08 -30.58
CA GLU A 550 -38.62 64.85 -31.14
C GLU A 550 -37.75 64.21 -32.23
N HIS A 551 -37.21 65.01 -33.15
CA HIS A 551 -36.31 64.51 -34.20
C HIS A 551 -35.01 63.94 -33.65
N GLN A 552 -34.44 64.56 -32.61
CA GLN A 552 -33.23 64.12 -31.93
C GLN A 552 -33.46 62.80 -31.17
N VAL A 553 -34.58 62.72 -30.42
CA VAL A 553 -34.99 61.51 -29.70
C VAL A 553 -35.28 60.37 -30.67
N GLN A 554 -35.92 60.66 -31.81
CA GLN A 554 -36.22 59.65 -32.83
C GLN A 554 -34.96 59.18 -33.58
N ALA A 555 -34.01 60.07 -33.84
CA ALA A 555 -32.70 59.70 -34.36
C ALA A 555 -31.94 58.80 -33.38
N LEU A 556 -31.91 59.14 -32.10
CA LEU A 556 -31.28 58.33 -31.06
C LEU A 556 -31.99 56.97 -30.86
N LEU A 557 -33.33 56.95 -30.88
CA LEU A 557 -34.15 55.73 -30.86
C LEU A 557 -33.81 54.81 -32.03
N SER A 558 -33.69 55.36 -33.24
CA SER A 558 -33.36 54.58 -34.44
C SER A 558 -31.93 54.01 -34.41
N ARG A 559 -30.96 54.74 -33.81
CA ARG A 559 -29.56 54.30 -33.72
C ARG A 559 -29.28 53.32 -32.58
N TYR A 560 -29.96 53.44 -31.44
CA TYR A 560 -29.58 52.73 -30.20
C TYR A 560 -30.69 51.89 -29.56
N GLY A 561 -31.95 52.09 -29.97
CA GLY A 561 -33.12 51.40 -29.40
C GLY A 561 -33.56 51.96 -28.04
N PRO A 562 -34.77 51.60 -27.56
CA PRO A 562 -35.38 52.21 -26.37
C PRO A 562 -34.67 51.85 -25.05
N GLY A 563 -34.02 50.68 -24.98
CA GLY A 563 -33.38 50.20 -23.75
C GLY A 563 -32.08 50.91 -23.37
N LYS A 564 -31.58 51.82 -24.22
CA LYS A 564 -30.33 52.57 -23.99
C LYS A 564 -30.52 54.08 -23.92
N LEU A 565 -31.76 54.55 -23.86
CA LEU A 565 -32.09 55.96 -23.78
C LEU A 565 -32.43 56.35 -22.36
N TYR A 566 -31.83 57.45 -21.93
CA TYR A 566 -32.01 57.97 -20.59
C TYR A 566 -32.35 59.44 -20.65
N GLN A 567 -33.30 59.86 -19.81
CA GLN A 567 -33.62 61.27 -19.63
C GLN A 567 -32.84 61.82 -18.44
N VAL A 568 -32.18 62.96 -18.66
CA VAL A 568 -31.42 63.66 -17.63
C VAL A 568 -32.39 64.23 -16.58
N THR A 569 -32.27 63.79 -15.33
CA THR A 569 -33.20 64.16 -14.24
C THR A 569 -32.87 65.47 -13.55
N SER A 570 -31.69 66.05 -13.77
CA SER A 570 -31.21 67.31 -13.20
C SER A 570 -30.22 68.02 -14.13
N ASN A 571 -30.08 69.35 -14.06
CA ASN A 571 -29.11 70.08 -14.90
C ASN A 571 -27.67 69.64 -14.60
N ILE A 572 -26.91 69.29 -15.65
CA ILE A 572 -25.50 68.90 -15.59
C ILE A 572 -24.68 69.95 -16.35
N SER A 573 -23.68 70.53 -15.69
CA SER A 573 -22.74 71.47 -16.30
C SER A 573 -21.39 70.79 -16.52
N GLY A 574 -20.92 70.76 -17.77
CA GLY A 574 -19.61 70.21 -18.12
C GLY A 574 -18.49 71.17 -17.73
N SER A 575 -17.42 70.68 -17.10
CA SER A 575 -16.28 71.50 -16.67
C SER A 575 -15.00 71.26 -17.48
N GLY A 576 -14.93 70.14 -18.22
CA GLY A 576 -13.81 69.76 -19.09
C GLY A 576 -14.07 70.01 -20.58
N THR A 577 -13.01 69.94 -21.39
CA THR A 577 -13.04 70.20 -22.85
C THR A 577 -13.88 69.22 -23.68
N LEU A 578 -14.22 68.05 -23.12
CA LEU A 578 -15.05 67.02 -23.77
C LEU A 578 -16.35 66.75 -23.00
N ASP A 579 -16.67 67.58 -22.00
CA ASP A 579 -17.82 67.38 -21.15
C ASP A 579 -19.06 68.03 -21.76
N LEU A 580 -20.15 67.27 -21.83
CA LEU A 580 -21.43 67.79 -22.28
C LEU A 580 -22.13 68.55 -21.14
N THR A 581 -22.67 69.71 -21.47
CA THR A 581 -23.58 70.46 -20.59
C THR A 581 -25.01 70.12 -20.97
N LEU A 582 -25.72 69.40 -20.10
CA LEU A 582 -27.04 68.83 -20.37
C LEU A 582 -28.06 69.34 -19.36
N PRO A 583 -29.05 70.17 -19.76
CA PRO A 583 -30.16 70.52 -18.89
C PRO A 583 -31.09 69.33 -18.62
N ARG A 584 -31.81 69.43 -17.49
CA ARG A 584 -32.86 68.51 -17.08
C ARG A 584 -33.90 68.37 -18.19
N GLY A 585 -34.26 67.14 -18.50
CA GLY A 585 -35.27 66.81 -19.50
C GLY A 585 -34.70 66.40 -20.86
N HIS A 586 -33.41 66.62 -21.14
CA HIS A 586 -32.78 66.10 -22.36
C HIS A 586 -32.65 64.58 -22.33
N VAL A 587 -32.75 63.98 -23.51
CA VAL A 587 -32.59 62.54 -23.73
C VAL A 587 -31.25 62.30 -24.39
N VAL A 588 -30.51 61.32 -23.86
CA VAL A 588 -29.22 60.89 -24.40
C VAL A 588 -29.20 59.38 -24.54
N ALA A 589 -28.41 58.87 -25.49
CA ALA A 589 -28.14 57.44 -25.60
C ALA A 589 -26.87 57.09 -24.82
N LEU A 590 -26.96 56.07 -23.98
CA LEU A 590 -25.82 55.56 -23.23
C LEU A 590 -24.93 54.71 -24.15
N LEU A 591 -23.69 55.15 -24.36
CA LEU A 591 -22.69 54.39 -25.09
C LEU A 591 -21.92 53.46 -24.15
N GLN A 592 -21.43 54.03 -23.04
CA GLN A 592 -20.76 53.32 -21.95
C GLN A 592 -21.10 53.96 -20.61
N ASP A 593 -21.25 53.13 -19.57
CA ASP A 593 -21.50 53.53 -18.19
C ASP A 593 -20.24 54.02 -17.46
N LYS A 594 -19.15 54.23 -18.20
CA LYS A 594 -17.85 54.75 -17.73
C LYS A 594 -17.23 55.68 -18.77
N ASP A 595 -16.35 56.59 -18.36
CA ASP A 595 -15.57 57.41 -19.29
C ASP A 595 -14.43 56.63 -19.95
N THR A 596 -13.73 57.25 -20.92
CA THR A 596 -12.61 56.63 -21.66
C THR A 596 -11.40 56.28 -20.77
N LYS A 597 -11.40 56.70 -19.50
CA LYS A 597 -10.40 56.37 -18.49
C LYS A 597 -10.93 55.40 -17.42
N GLY A 598 -12.15 54.87 -17.58
CA GLY A 598 -12.74 53.84 -16.73
C GLY A 598 -13.47 54.37 -15.49
N ASN A 599 -13.74 55.67 -15.39
CA ASN A 599 -14.47 56.24 -14.26
C ASN A 599 -15.99 56.00 -14.40
N SER A 600 -16.58 55.22 -13.48
CA SER A 600 -18.02 54.92 -13.45
C SER A 600 -18.92 56.02 -12.90
N SER A 601 -18.34 57.12 -12.40
CA SER A 601 -19.11 58.32 -12.03
C SER A 601 -19.39 59.23 -13.23
N ARG A 602 -18.95 58.85 -14.44
CA ARG A 602 -19.07 59.64 -15.66
C ARG A 602 -19.47 58.72 -16.81
N TRP A 603 -20.56 59.02 -17.47
CA TRP A 603 -21.05 58.21 -18.58
C TRP A 603 -20.63 58.80 -19.91
N LEU A 604 -20.27 57.94 -20.85
CA LEU A 604 -20.10 58.32 -22.23
C LEU A 604 -21.46 58.22 -22.92
N VAL A 605 -21.98 59.38 -23.32
CA VAL A 605 -23.34 59.50 -23.86
C VAL A 605 -23.31 60.21 -25.21
N ASP A 606 -24.23 59.84 -26.10
CA ASP A 606 -24.49 60.52 -27.36
C ASP A 606 -25.75 61.37 -27.25
N THR A 607 -25.63 62.66 -27.58
CA THR A 607 -26.76 63.60 -27.62
C THR A 607 -27.50 63.54 -28.95
N GLY A 608 -27.00 62.87 -29.98
CA GLY A 608 -27.67 62.76 -31.28
C GLY A 608 -27.64 64.05 -32.09
N VAL A 609 -26.66 64.92 -31.82
CA VAL A 609 -26.35 66.15 -32.56
C VAL A 609 -25.13 65.93 -33.44
#